data_AF-A0A6N8USD9-F1
#
_entry.id   AF-A0A6N8USD9-F1
#
_cell.length_a   1.000
_cell.length_b   1.000
_cell.length_c   1.000
_cell.angle_alpha   90.00
_cell.angle_beta   90.00
_cell.angle_gamma   90.00
#
_symmetry.space_group_name_H-M   'P 1'
#
loop_
_entity.id
_entity.type
_entity.pdbx_description
1 polymer ?
#
loop_
_entity_poly.entity_id
_entity_poly.type
_entity_poly.pdbx_seq_one_letter_code
_entity_poly.pdbx_strand_id
1 'polypeptide(L)'
;MSQRTSQRSAAGPTFGEILESFRRRRRLNRRQLARQLGVPQAQVKDWERGVEIPIHPGLLRSLEVVLEMPEGLLYRAAGLGAPDPETPKMTIRQSLDSLAESRDEPSDHPLDLEPEAPAAAPRRVASQGSTDGSSVAFSYRYNAPEERWVYRIRLLLTAAGVAMMGLLLLWASRRVWAELGVLWDAVFGS
;
A
#
# COMPACT_ATOMS: atom_id res chain seq x y z
N MET A 1 35.16 16.07 -25.65
CA MET A 1 34.14 15.47 -24.75
C MET A 1 33.42 16.62 -24.04
N SER A 2 32.08 16.62 -23.98
CA SER A 2 31.17 17.51 -23.18
C SER A 2 30.03 18.24 -23.92
N GLN A 3 29.69 17.90 -25.17
CA GLN A 3 28.55 18.54 -25.87
C GLN A 3 27.17 17.84 -25.72
N ARG A 4 27.02 16.77 -24.91
CA ARG A 4 25.73 16.06 -24.77
C ARG A 4 24.73 16.66 -23.77
N THR A 5 25.13 17.62 -22.95
CA THR A 5 24.25 18.16 -21.88
C THR A 5 23.36 19.32 -22.33
N SER A 6 23.59 19.91 -23.50
CA SER A 6 22.85 21.12 -23.92
C SER A 6 21.65 20.86 -24.85
N GLN A 7 21.42 19.63 -25.32
CA GLN A 7 20.28 19.30 -26.18
C GLN A 7 19.00 18.90 -25.41
N ARG A 8 19.00 18.92 -24.08
CA ARG A 8 17.82 18.57 -23.26
C ARG A 8 16.77 19.69 -23.13
N SER A 9 17.01 20.88 -23.67
CA SER A 9 16.25 22.10 -23.30
C SER A 9 14.95 22.39 -24.06
N ALA A 10 14.47 21.52 -24.95
CA ALA A 10 13.19 21.75 -25.65
C ALA A 10 12.06 20.79 -25.24
N ALA A 11 12.39 19.59 -24.78
CA ALA A 11 11.42 18.67 -24.20
C ALA A 11 11.23 19.05 -22.73
N GLY A 12 9.99 19.21 -22.28
CA GLY A 12 9.68 19.53 -20.89
C GLY A 12 10.28 18.53 -19.88
N PRO A 13 10.11 18.80 -18.57
CA PRO A 13 10.67 17.94 -17.53
C PRO A 13 10.18 16.50 -17.69
N THR A 14 11.12 15.55 -17.62
CA THR A 14 10.83 14.12 -17.72
C THR A 14 10.09 13.62 -16.48
N PHE A 15 9.41 12.47 -16.59
CA PHE A 15 8.76 11.78 -15.48
C PHE A 15 9.67 11.65 -14.25
N GLY A 16 10.90 11.19 -14.43
CA GLY A 16 11.85 10.97 -13.35
C GLY A 16 12.29 12.26 -12.65
N GLU A 17 12.47 13.36 -13.40
CA GLU A 17 12.82 14.68 -12.85
C GLU A 17 11.67 15.28 -12.04
N ILE A 18 10.43 15.13 -12.53
CA ILE A 18 9.23 15.52 -11.80
C ILE A 18 9.16 14.75 -10.49
N LEU A 19 9.26 13.42 -10.54
CA LEU A 19 9.19 12.54 -9.38
C LEU A 19 10.26 12.89 -8.34
N GLU A 20 11.51 13.07 -8.77
CA GLU A 20 12.61 13.46 -7.89
C GLU A 20 12.37 14.83 -7.24
N SER A 21 11.88 15.81 -8.01
CA SER A 21 11.63 17.17 -7.52
C SER A 21 10.58 17.20 -6.40
N PHE A 22 9.45 16.50 -6.57
CA PHE A 22 8.40 16.41 -5.56
C PHE A 22 8.85 15.61 -4.34
N ARG A 23 9.57 14.50 -4.54
CA ARG A 23 10.15 13.74 -3.42
C ARG A 23 11.08 14.60 -2.57
N ARG A 24 11.96 15.40 -3.20
CA ARG A 24 12.89 16.30 -2.50
C ARG A 24 12.14 17.42 -1.76
N ARG A 25 11.09 18.01 -2.34
CA ARG A 25 10.23 19.01 -1.66
C ARG A 25 9.58 18.45 -0.40
N ARG A 26 9.16 17.18 -0.44
CA ARG A 26 8.61 16.43 0.71
C ARG A 26 9.68 15.95 1.70
N ARG A 27 10.96 16.25 1.46
CA ARG A 27 12.12 15.81 2.26
C ARG A 27 12.19 14.30 2.45
N LEU A 28 11.66 13.54 1.49
CA LEU A 28 11.71 12.09 1.51
C LEU A 28 12.99 11.62 0.81
N ASN A 29 13.69 10.66 1.39
CA ASN A 29 14.70 9.90 0.65
C ASN A 29 14.03 8.75 -0.14
N ARG A 30 14.74 8.20 -1.13
CA ARG A 30 14.21 7.11 -1.98
C ARG A 30 13.71 5.91 -1.18
N ARG A 31 14.41 5.56 -0.09
CA ARG A 31 14.04 4.44 0.80
C ARG A 31 12.73 4.71 1.54
N GLN A 32 12.46 5.94 1.94
CA GLN A 32 11.19 6.33 2.58
C GLN A 32 10.03 6.27 1.57
N LEU A 33 10.23 6.83 0.38
CA LEU A 33 9.21 6.77 -0.68
C LEU A 33 8.89 5.32 -1.07
N ALA A 34 9.93 4.50 -1.30
CA ALA A 34 9.80 3.09 -1.60
C ALA A 34 8.98 2.33 -0.54
N ARG A 35 9.27 2.58 0.75
CA ARG A 35 8.50 2.02 1.87
C ARG A 35 7.04 2.46 1.88
N GLN A 36 6.75 3.74 1.62
CA GLN A 36 5.37 4.24 1.58
C GLN A 36 4.55 3.64 0.44
N LEU A 37 5.21 3.25 -0.66
CA LEU A 37 4.58 2.65 -1.83
C LEU A 37 4.58 1.11 -1.82
N GLY A 38 5.28 0.48 -0.87
CA GLY A 38 5.43 -0.98 -0.84
C GLY A 38 6.29 -1.55 -1.97
N VAL A 39 7.26 -0.78 -2.48
CA VAL A 39 8.14 -1.18 -3.60
C VAL A 39 9.62 -1.17 -3.20
N PRO A 40 10.51 -1.87 -3.93
CA PRO A 40 11.95 -1.80 -3.68
C PRO A 40 12.55 -0.41 -3.95
N GLN A 41 13.55 -0.02 -3.16
CA GLN A 41 14.26 1.26 -3.36
C GLN A 41 14.94 1.36 -4.73
N ALA A 42 15.44 0.25 -5.26
CA ALA A 42 16.06 0.20 -6.58
C ALA A 42 15.05 0.61 -7.66
N GLN A 43 13.80 0.17 -7.56
CA GLN A 43 12.75 0.50 -8.50
C GLN A 43 12.46 2.01 -8.53
N VAL A 44 12.38 2.65 -7.35
CA VAL A 44 12.24 4.12 -7.26
C VAL A 44 13.43 4.84 -7.88
N LYS A 45 14.65 4.32 -7.70
CA LYS A 45 15.86 4.88 -8.32
C LYS A 45 15.78 4.76 -9.85
N ASP A 46 15.27 3.65 -10.38
CA ASP A 46 15.15 3.42 -11.82
C ASP A 46 14.05 4.30 -12.44
N TRP A 47 12.94 4.52 -11.73
CA TRP A 47 11.91 5.50 -12.11
C TRP A 47 12.43 6.93 -12.17
N GLU A 48 13.17 7.38 -11.15
CA GLU A 48 13.77 8.73 -11.15
C GLU A 48 14.79 8.94 -12.26
N ARG A 49 15.47 7.87 -12.66
CA ARG A 49 16.42 7.91 -13.79
C ARG A 49 15.73 7.82 -15.15
N GLY A 50 14.42 7.53 -15.18
CA GLY A 50 13.67 7.27 -16.40
C GLY A 50 14.06 5.97 -17.08
N VAL A 51 14.61 5.00 -16.34
CA VAL A 51 14.95 3.66 -16.85
C VAL A 51 13.67 2.84 -17.04
N GLU A 52 12.72 2.97 -16.11
CA GLU A 52 11.43 2.29 -16.13
C GLU A 52 10.33 3.29 -15.76
N ILE A 53 9.13 3.10 -16.29
CA ILE A 53 7.94 3.88 -15.93
C ILE A 53 6.94 2.91 -15.29
N PRO A 54 6.39 3.22 -14.10
CA PRO A 54 5.41 2.35 -13.48
C PRO A 54 4.13 2.30 -14.33
N ILE A 55 3.82 1.13 -14.87
CA ILE A 55 2.65 0.90 -15.74
C ILE A 55 1.35 0.81 -14.93
N HIS A 56 1.45 0.39 -13.66
CA HIS A 56 0.27 0.14 -12.85
C HIS A 56 -0.42 1.45 -12.41
N PRO A 57 -1.69 1.71 -12.81
CA PRO A 57 -2.36 2.98 -12.54
C PRO A 57 -2.57 3.25 -11.05
N GLY A 58 -2.85 2.20 -10.26
CA GLY A 58 -2.95 2.34 -8.80
C GLY A 58 -1.64 2.83 -8.14
N LEU A 59 -0.48 2.51 -8.71
CA LEU A 59 0.82 2.90 -8.18
C LEU A 59 1.15 4.35 -8.53
N LEU A 60 0.81 4.78 -9.75
CA LEU A 60 0.87 6.19 -10.16
C LEU A 60 -0.02 7.07 -9.28
N ARG A 61 -1.25 6.63 -9.00
CA ARG A 61 -2.16 7.33 -8.08
C ARG A 61 -1.60 7.38 -6.65
N SER A 62 -1.03 6.28 -6.18
CA SER A 62 -0.39 6.23 -4.86
C SER A 62 0.79 7.19 -4.76
N LEU A 63 1.61 7.28 -5.82
CA LEU A 63 2.69 8.25 -5.94
C LEU A 63 2.18 9.69 -5.85
N GLU A 64 1.13 10.02 -6.60
CA GLU A 64 0.50 11.36 -6.58
C GLU A 64 0.01 11.73 -5.19
N VAL A 65 -0.68 10.81 -4.49
CA VAL A 65 -1.17 11.04 -3.12
C VAL A 65 -0.02 11.22 -2.12
N VAL A 66 0.97 10.32 -2.12
CA VAL A 66 2.08 10.34 -1.15
C VAL A 66 2.92 11.62 -1.28
N LEU A 67 3.14 12.06 -2.52
CA LEU A 67 3.95 13.24 -2.82
C LEU A 67 3.14 14.54 -2.90
N GLU A 68 1.82 14.48 -2.66
CA GLU A 68 0.89 15.62 -2.76
C GLU A 68 0.99 16.33 -4.13
N MET A 69 1.03 15.54 -5.19
CA MET A 69 1.05 16.03 -6.57
C MET A 69 -0.39 16.26 -7.08
N PRO A 70 -0.59 17.21 -8.01
CA PRO A 70 -1.84 17.31 -8.76
C PRO A 70 -2.20 15.99 -9.45
N GLU A 71 -3.48 15.62 -9.41
CA GLU A 71 -3.98 14.38 -10.02
C GLU A 71 -3.72 14.37 -11.53
N GLY A 72 -3.25 13.24 -12.06
CA GLY A 72 -2.98 13.05 -13.49
C GLY A 72 -1.68 13.68 -13.99
N LEU A 73 -0.91 14.36 -13.12
CA LEU A 73 0.36 14.95 -13.51
C LEU A 73 1.38 13.88 -13.92
N LEU A 74 1.47 12.79 -13.15
CA LEU A 74 2.40 11.71 -13.48
C LEU A 74 1.97 10.92 -14.71
N TYR A 75 0.66 10.80 -14.96
CA TYR A 75 0.13 10.16 -16.16
C TYR A 75 0.57 10.91 -17.42
N ARG A 76 0.33 12.23 -17.46
CA ARG A 76 0.77 13.09 -18.58
C ARG A 76 2.28 13.02 -18.78
N ALA A 77 3.05 13.05 -17.69
CA ALA A 77 4.51 12.94 -17.75
C ALA A 77 5.00 11.55 -18.21
N ALA A 78 4.25 10.49 -17.92
CA ALA A 78 4.51 9.13 -18.37
C ALA A 78 4.06 8.87 -19.82
N GLY A 79 3.36 9.82 -20.46
CA GLY A 79 2.73 9.62 -21.77
C GLY A 79 1.54 8.65 -21.72
N LEU A 80 1.08 8.29 -20.53
CA LEU A 80 -0.13 7.53 -20.31
C LEU A 80 -1.26 8.56 -20.25
N GLY A 81 -2.21 8.51 -21.18
CA GLY A 81 -3.35 9.44 -21.17
C GLY A 81 -3.92 9.59 -19.76
N ALA A 82 -4.35 10.81 -19.40
CA ALA A 82 -4.92 11.04 -18.06
C ALA A 82 -6.05 10.02 -17.84
N PRO A 83 -6.09 9.35 -16.68
CA PRO A 83 -7.17 8.43 -16.38
C PRO A 83 -8.47 9.24 -16.47
N ASP A 84 -9.42 8.75 -17.25
CA ASP A 84 -10.70 9.42 -17.43
C ASP A 84 -11.29 9.67 -16.04
N PRO A 85 -11.55 10.93 -15.63
CA PRO A 85 -12.14 11.22 -14.33
C PRO A 85 -13.50 10.56 -14.15
N GLU A 86 -14.15 10.16 -15.25
CA GLU A 86 -15.42 9.44 -15.24
C GLU A 86 -15.26 7.94 -15.06
N THR A 87 -14.04 7.39 -15.04
CA THR A 87 -13.84 6.01 -14.59
C THR A 87 -14.36 5.95 -13.15
N PRO A 88 -15.51 5.29 -12.90
CA PRO A 88 -16.15 5.37 -11.60
C PRO A 88 -15.12 4.91 -10.59
N LYS A 89 -14.99 5.65 -9.48
CA LYS A 89 -14.35 5.12 -8.28
C LYS A 89 -15.19 3.91 -7.89
N MET A 90 -14.93 2.76 -8.51
CA MET A 90 -15.57 1.50 -8.22
C MET A 90 -15.23 1.30 -6.75
N THR A 91 -16.20 1.66 -5.92
CA THR A 91 -15.98 1.74 -4.49
C THR A 91 -15.63 0.33 -4.11
N ILE A 92 -14.57 0.12 -3.33
CA ILE A 92 -14.09 -1.22 -2.94
C ILE A 92 -15.27 -2.12 -2.51
N ARG A 93 -16.34 -1.53 -1.94
CA ARG A 93 -17.66 -2.15 -1.71
C ARG A 93 -18.31 -2.77 -2.94
N GLN A 94 -18.49 -2.05 -4.05
CA GLN A 94 -19.11 -2.59 -5.27
C GLN A 94 -18.29 -3.73 -5.87
N SER A 95 -16.95 -3.65 -5.83
CA SER A 95 -16.10 -4.77 -6.25
C SER A 95 -16.25 -5.98 -5.33
N LEU A 96 -16.38 -5.76 -4.02
CA LEU A 96 -16.63 -6.83 -3.04
C LEU A 96 -18.02 -7.45 -3.18
N ASP A 97 -19.05 -6.65 -3.42
CA ASP A 97 -20.42 -7.13 -3.63
C ASP A 97 -20.51 -7.95 -4.92
N SER A 98 -19.86 -7.52 -6.02
CA SER A 98 -19.79 -8.31 -7.25
C SER A 98 -18.99 -9.63 -7.11
N LEU A 99 -18.00 -9.69 -6.21
CA LEU A 99 -17.25 -10.90 -5.89
C LEU A 99 -18.00 -11.82 -4.92
N ALA A 100 -18.87 -11.27 -4.07
CA ALA A 100 -19.74 -12.04 -3.20
C ALA A 100 -20.86 -12.73 -4.01
N GLU A 101 -21.42 -12.04 -5.01
CA GLU A 101 -22.46 -12.57 -5.91
C GLU A 101 -21.97 -13.73 -6.80
N SER A 102 -20.66 -13.79 -7.11
CA SER A 102 -20.10 -14.85 -7.97
C SER A 102 -19.76 -16.16 -7.24
N ARG A 103 -20.07 -16.28 -5.94
CA ARG A 103 -19.63 -17.41 -5.10
C ARG A 103 -20.68 -18.51 -4.90
N ASP A 104 -21.90 -18.32 -5.42
CA ASP A 104 -23.01 -19.26 -5.22
C ASP A 104 -23.30 -20.19 -6.42
N GLU A 105 -22.43 -20.28 -7.42
CA GLU A 105 -22.53 -21.36 -8.43
C GLU A 105 -21.97 -22.67 -7.85
N PRO A 106 -22.84 -23.68 -7.58
CA PRO A 106 -22.40 -25.01 -7.16
C PRO A 106 -21.74 -25.65 -8.38
N SER A 107 -20.41 -25.68 -8.39
CA SER A 107 -19.67 -26.46 -9.37
C SER A 107 -19.87 -27.95 -9.05
N ASP A 108 -20.96 -28.52 -9.54
CA ASP A 108 -21.15 -29.96 -9.75
C ASP A 108 -20.24 -30.42 -10.90
N HIS A 109 -18.93 -30.17 -10.79
CA HIS A 109 -17.96 -30.76 -11.69
C HIS A 109 -17.51 -32.10 -11.05
N PRO A 110 -17.99 -33.25 -11.55
CA PRO A 110 -17.56 -34.54 -11.05
C PRO A 110 -16.04 -34.64 -11.20
N LEU A 111 -15.38 -34.83 -10.06
CA LEU A 111 -13.97 -35.18 -9.98
C LEU A 111 -13.83 -36.62 -10.50
N ASP A 112 -13.61 -36.76 -11.79
CA ASP A 112 -13.08 -38.00 -12.35
C ASP A 112 -11.64 -38.19 -11.82
N LEU A 113 -11.55 -38.97 -10.75
CA LEU A 113 -10.33 -39.52 -10.20
C LEU A 113 -9.75 -40.52 -11.19
N GLU A 114 -8.86 -40.08 -12.09
CA GLU A 114 -8.00 -41.03 -12.80
C GLU A 114 -6.92 -41.58 -11.84
N PRO A 115 -6.75 -42.91 -11.76
CA PRO A 115 -5.82 -43.56 -10.87
C PRO A 115 -4.35 -43.47 -11.33
N GLU A 116 -3.47 -43.38 -10.33
CA GLU A 116 -2.01 -43.52 -10.41
C GLU A 116 -1.52 -44.66 -11.33
N ALA A 117 -0.55 -44.35 -12.19
CA ALA A 117 0.33 -45.33 -12.82
C ALA A 117 1.78 -45.16 -12.34
N PRO A 118 2.51 -46.25 -12.03
CA PRO A 118 3.78 -46.20 -11.30
C PRO A 118 5.03 -46.00 -12.17
N ALA A 119 6.00 -45.30 -11.56
CA ALA A 119 7.45 -45.46 -11.66
C ALA A 119 8.11 -45.77 -13.03
N ALA A 120 8.72 -44.76 -13.64
CA ALA A 120 9.80 -44.94 -14.61
C ALA A 120 10.97 -43.96 -14.36
N ALA A 121 12.18 -44.49 -14.48
CA ALA A 121 13.48 -43.99 -14.03
C ALA A 121 13.93 -42.59 -14.53
N PRO A 122 14.87 -41.92 -13.82
CA PRO A 122 15.41 -40.64 -14.26
C PRO A 122 16.42 -40.80 -15.42
N ARG A 123 16.01 -40.46 -16.65
CA ARG A 123 16.93 -40.17 -17.76
C ARG A 123 17.48 -38.75 -17.57
N ARG A 124 18.78 -38.63 -17.27
CA ARG A 124 19.53 -37.36 -17.38
C ARG A 124 19.54 -36.92 -18.85
N VAL A 125 18.78 -35.88 -19.18
CA VAL A 125 18.95 -35.11 -20.41
C VAL A 125 19.55 -33.78 -20.01
N ALA A 126 20.79 -33.55 -20.45
CA ALA A 126 21.42 -32.25 -20.41
C ALA A 126 20.63 -31.29 -21.31
N SER A 127 19.92 -30.34 -20.70
CA SER A 127 19.37 -29.18 -21.40
C SER A 127 20.20 -27.95 -21.00
N GLN A 128 21.19 -27.65 -21.83
CA GLN A 128 21.81 -26.34 -21.93
C GLN A 128 21.12 -25.59 -23.07
N GLY A 129 20.67 -24.37 -22.79
CA GLY A 129 19.96 -23.47 -23.71
C GLY A 129 18.84 -22.75 -22.96
N SER A 130 19.14 -21.83 -22.04
CA SER A 130 19.56 -20.44 -22.27
C SER A 130 18.55 -19.63 -23.10
N THR A 131 18.03 -18.58 -22.43
CA THR A 131 17.28 -17.41 -22.89
C THR A 131 15.95 -17.66 -23.59
N ASP A 132 14.83 -17.57 -22.86
CA ASP A 132 14.01 -16.35 -22.83
C ASP A 132 12.83 -16.52 -21.86
N GLY A 133 12.34 -15.43 -21.30
CA GLY A 133 11.19 -15.45 -20.38
C GLY A 133 11.57 -15.49 -18.91
N SER A 134 12.29 -14.45 -18.47
CA SER A 134 12.45 -14.09 -17.07
C SER A 134 11.10 -13.75 -16.45
N SER A 135 10.31 -14.78 -16.14
CA SER A 135 9.24 -14.73 -15.15
C SER A 135 9.90 -14.45 -13.81
N VAL A 136 10.15 -13.17 -13.54
CA VAL A 136 10.52 -12.70 -12.21
C VAL A 136 9.30 -12.97 -11.35
N ALA A 137 9.23 -14.19 -10.82
CA ALA A 137 8.41 -14.51 -9.66
C ALA A 137 8.95 -13.63 -8.53
N PHE A 138 8.41 -12.41 -8.48
CA PHE A 138 8.68 -11.40 -7.49
C PHE A 138 8.08 -11.93 -6.19
N SER A 139 8.81 -12.84 -5.57
CA SER A 139 8.48 -13.37 -4.27
C SER A 139 8.41 -12.19 -3.31
N TYR A 140 7.19 -11.89 -2.86
CA TYR A 140 6.88 -10.98 -1.77
C TYR A 140 7.51 -11.52 -0.48
N ARG A 141 8.84 -11.44 -0.36
CA ARG A 141 9.55 -11.77 0.87
C ARG A 141 9.77 -10.48 1.64
N TYR A 142 8.66 -9.90 2.13
CA TYR A 142 8.68 -8.82 3.10
C TYR A 142 8.73 -9.43 4.52
N ASN A 143 9.93 -9.52 5.08
CA ASN A 143 10.15 -9.68 6.52
C ASN A 143 11.16 -8.62 6.96
N ALA A 144 10.76 -7.34 6.94
CA ALA A 144 11.53 -6.27 7.54
C ALA A 144 11.06 -6.08 9.01
N PRO A 145 11.83 -6.51 10.02
CA PRO A 145 11.43 -6.47 11.43
C PRO A 145 11.17 -5.05 11.96
N GLU A 146 11.61 -4.01 11.25
CA GLU A 146 11.52 -2.61 11.69
C GLU A 146 10.09 -2.02 11.57
N GLU A 147 9.19 -2.61 10.77
CA GLU A 147 7.80 -2.12 10.67
C GLU A 147 6.97 -2.44 11.91
N ARG A 148 7.32 -3.48 12.68
CA ARG A 148 6.59 -3.85 13.91
C ARG A 148 6.64 -2.76 14.98
N TRP A 149 7.69 -1.93 15.00
CA TRP A 149 7.89 -0.95 16.07
C TRP A 149 6.93 0.25 15.96
N VAL A 150 6.67 0.73 14.75
CA VAL A 150 5.76 1.88 14.53
C VAL A 150 4.30 1.50 14.86
N TYR A 151 3.86 0.31 14.44
CA TYR A 151 2.52 -0.18 14.80
C TYR A 151 2.37 -0.38 16.32
N ARG A 152 3.40 -0.88 16.99
CA ARG A 152 3.40 -1.02 18.46
C ARG A 152 3.29 0.33 19.16
N ILE A 153 4.01 1.36 18.71
CA ILE A 153 3.91 2.71 19.30
C ILE A 153 2.50 3.27 19.14
N ARG A 154 1.94 3.19 17.94
CA ARG A 154 0.59 3.71 17.69
C ARG A 154 -0.45 2.98 18.54
N LEU A 155 -0.34 1.65 18.64
CA LEU A 155 -1.21 0.83 19.48
C LEU A 155 -1.09 1.19 20.97
N LEU A 156 0.13 1.40 21.46
CA LEU A 156 0.39 1.81 22.85
C LEU A 156 -0.19 3.20 23.15
N LEU A 157 -0.03 4.16 22.24
CA LEU A 157 -0.61 5.50 22.37
C LEU A 157 -2.14 5.46 22.44
N THR A 158 -2.79 4.66 21.58
CA THR A 158 -4.25 4.51 21.62
C THR A 158 -4.72 3.84 22.92
N ALA A 159 -4.02 2.79 23.37
CA ALA A 159 -4.37 2.11 24.62
C ALA A 159 -4.19 3.03 25.84
N ALA A 160 -3.10 3.81 25.89
CA ALA A 160 -2.87 4.78 26.94
C ALA A 160 -3.95 5.87 26.97
N GLY A 161 -4.35 6.39 25.80
CA GLY A 161 -5.44 7.38 25.70
C GLY A 161 -6.77 6.84 26.23
N VAL A 162 -7.15 5.62 25.86
CA VAL A 162 -8.37 4.97 26.36
C VAL A 162 -8.31 4.73 27.87
N ALA A 163 -7.17 4.25 28.39
CA ALA A 163 -6.98 4.04 29.82
C ALA A 163 -7.09 5.35 30.62
N MET A 164 -6.48 6.43 30.12
CA MET A 164 -6.55 7.75 30.75
C MET A 164 -7.99 8.30 30.75
N MET A 165 -8.73 8.11 29.67
CA MET A 165 -10.14 8.50 29.59
C MET A 165 -11.01 7.70 30.57
N GLY A 166 -10.77 6.40 30.69
CA GLY A 166 -11.44 5.55 31.68
C GLY A 166 -11.17 6.00 33.12
N LEU A 167 -9.92 6.36 33.44
CA LEU A 167 -9.55 6.88 34.76
C LEU A 167 -10.26 8.21 35.07
N LEU A 168 -10.35 9.11 34.10
CA LEU A 168 -11.06 10.38 34.23
C LEU A 168 -12.55 10.19 34.52
N LEU A 169 -13.20 9.27 33.80
CA LEU A 169 -14.62 8.94 34.01
C LEU A 169 -14.85 8.31 35.40
N LEU A 170 -13.97 7.42 35.84
CA LEU A 170 -14.06 6.81 37.16
C LEU A 170 -13.87 7.85 38.28
N TRP A 171 -12.91 8.75 38.11
CA TRP A 171 -12.68 9.86 39.05
C TRP A 171 -13.89 10.81 39.11
N ALA A 172 -14.45 11.19 37.95
CA ALA A 172 -15.62 12.06 37.89
C ALA A 172 -16.85 11.39 38.54
N SER A 173 -17.08 10.10 38.28
CA SER A 173 -18.18 9.33 38.88
C SER A 173 -18.08 9.33 40.41
N ARG A 174 -16.89 9.05 40.97
CA ARG A 174 -16.66 9.10 42.42
C ARG A 174 -17.03 10.45 43.04
N ARG A 175 -16.74 11.55 42.34
CA ARG A 175 -17.10 12.90 42.79
C ARG A 175 -18.60 13.13 42.80
N VAL A 176 -19.31 12.67 41.76
CA VAL A 176 -20.78 12.79 41.68
C VAL A 176 -21.47 11.99 42.79
N TRP A 177 -21.01 10.77 43.09
CA TRP A 177 -21.57 9.96 44.18
C TRP A 177 -21.43 10.61 45.56
N ALA A 178 -20.34 11.34 45.80
CA ALA A 178 -20.13 12.05 47.07
C ALA A 178 -21.17 13.16 47.29
N GLU A 179 -21.45 13.95 46.25
CA GLU A 179 -22.47 15.01 46.31
C GLU A 179 -23.89 14.41 46.45
N LEU A 180 -24.15 13.28 45.78
CA LEU A 180 -25.44 12.60 45.87
C LEU A 180 -25.73 12.06 47.28
N GLY A 181 -24.70 11.62 48.00
CA GLY A 181 -24.82 11.14 49.38
C GLY A 181 -25.32 12.23 50.33
N VAL A 182 -24.79 13.46 50.21
CA VAL A 182 -25.23 14.60 51.02
C VAL A 182 -26.71 14.91 50.79
N LEU A 183 -27.16 14.86 49.53
CA LEU A 183 -28.57 15.07 49.20
C LEU A 183 -29.46 13.96 49.77
N TRP A 184 -29.01 12.70 49.69
CA TRP A 184 -29.76 11.56 50.20
C TRP A 184 -29.97 11.64 51.71
N ASP A 185 -28.91 11.95 52.47
CA ASP A 185 -28.98 12.11 53.92
C ASP A 185 -29.93 13.26 54.32
N ALA A 186 -29.97 14.34 53.54
CA ALA A 186 -30.90 15.46 53.76
C ALA A 186 -32.38 15.08 53.53
N VAL A 187 -32.66 14.15 52.61
CA VAL A 187 -34.03 13.74 52.27
C VAL A 187 -34.57 12.66 53.20
N PHE A 188 -33.72 11.73 53.65
CA PHE A 188 -34.16 10.54 54.40
C PHE A 188 -33.65 10.48 55.85
N GLY A 189 -32.76 11.38 56.26
CA GLY A 189 -32.17 11.40 57.60
C GLY A 189 -32.96 12.17 58.67
N SER A 190 -34.11 12.76 58.33
CA SER A 190 -35.03 13.45 59.25
C SER A 190 -36.14 12.52 59.75
#